data_AF-A0A2E5JAV5-F1
#
_entry.id   AF-A0A2E5JAV5-F1
#
_cell.length_a   1.000
_cell.length_b   1.000
_cell.length_c   1.000
_cell.angle_alpha   90.00
_cell.angle_beta   90.00
_cell.angle_gamma   90.00
#
_symmetry.space_group_name_H-M   'P 1'
#
loop_
_entity.id
_entity.type
_entity.pdbx_description
1 polymer ?
#
loop_
_entity_poly.entity_id
_entity_poly.type
_entity_poly.pdbx_seq_one_letter_code
_entity_poly.pdbx_strand_id
1 'polypeptide(L)'
;MHYCQPSAWMHVIATGIFAGLNQFTTKKISLQDFTGSAALFGMYIGYYLTKELWHFAYLPWWVVTICGFRKQKTFISLGGVLLGFILHCFDWKIKIGHCLMNISRMLKLDQQSIASLALVHLSLSIVFYFTQDYSTKSWYIDMLAGFSAVIAACFGENISWFSIVMLFTEPLAMGLAFLHALSPFWYDYYKNNHFRMVKYAFYFVYPICILIALWFREELTYIRGHLP
;
A
#
# COMPACT_ATOMS: atom_id res chain seq x y z
N MET A 1 0.11 -20.02 -2.09
CA MET A 1 1.18 -20.18 -1.07
C MET A 1 1.24 -18.88 -0.28
N HIS A 2 0.61 -18.81 0.90
CA HIS A 2 0.60 -17.61 1.74
C HIS A 2 1.79 -17.63 2.70
N TYR A 3 2.96 -17.16 2.25
CA TYR A 3 4.19 -17.26 3.06
C TYR A 3 4.43 -16.12 4.05
N CYS A 4 3.73 -15.00 3.92
CA CYS A 4 3.84 -13.87 4.85
C CYS A 4 2.44 -13.36 5.18
N GLN A 5 1.83 -13.88 6.24
CA GLN A 5 0.65 -13.29 6.87
C GLN A 5 0.95 -13.12 8.36
N PRO A 6 1.65 -12.05 8.75
CA PRO A 6 1.94 -11.77 10.13
C PRO A 6 0.66 -11.39 10.88
N SER A 7 0.56 -11.81 12.13
CA SER A 7 -0.55 -11.54 13.02
C SER A 7 -0.39 -10.19 13.71
N ALA A 8 -1.36 -9.84 14.57
CA ALA A 8 -1.24 -8.68 15.46
C ALA A 8 0.08 -8.68 16.28
N TRP A 9 0.68 -9.84 16.53
CA TRP A 9 1.93 -9.95 17.30
C TRP A 9 3.13 -9.26 16.64
N MET A 10 3.20 -9.19 15.30
CA MET A 10 4.29 -8.42 14.66
C MET A 10 4.27 -6.95 15.09
N HIS A 11 3.08 -6.41 15.30
CA HIS A 11 2.90 -5.02 15.74
C HIS A 11 3.26 -4.85 17.21
N VAL A 12 2.97 -5.84 18.07
CA VAL A 12 3.42 -5.83 19.46
C VAL A 12 4.95 -5.82 19.52
N ILE A 13 5.60 -6.67 18.73
CA ILE A 13 7.06 -6.77 18.65
C ILE A 13 7.67 -5.45 18.17
N ALA A 14 7.15 -4.90 17.06
CA ALA A 14 7.60 -3.61 16.55
C ALA A 14 7.39 -2.48 17.58
N THR A 15 6.26 -2.47 18.29
CA THR A 15 5.97 -1.49 19.35
C THR A 15 7.00 -1.55 20.46
N GLY A 16 7.31 -2.76 20.95
CA GLY A 16 8.30 -2.95 22.02
C GLY A 16 9.69 -2.45 21.61
N ILE A 17 10.12 -2.79 20.38
CA ILE A 17 11.43 -2.35 19.86
C ILE A 17 11.46 -0.84 19.65
N PHE A 18 10.45 -0.24 19.02
CA PHE A 18 10.39 1.22 18.84
C PHE A 18 10.31 1.96 20.17
N ALA A 19 9.58 1.45 21.16
CA ALA A 19 9.55 2.03 22.50
C ALA A 19 10.94 2.02 23.16
N GLY A 20 11.71 0.95 23.00
CA GLY A 20 13.11 0.87 23.43
C GLY A 20 14.00 1.87 22.68
N LEU A 21 13.91 1.91 21.35
CA LEU A 21 14.68 2.84 20.52
C LEU A 21 14.36 4.32 20.80
N ASN A 22 13.12 4.62 21.21
CA ASN A 22 12.70 5.97 21.53
C ASN A 22 13.47 6.55 22.73
N GLN A 23 14.00 5.72 23.63
CA GLN A 23 14.84 6.17 24.74
C GLN A 23 16.15 6.81 24.27
N PHE A 24 16.60 6.49 23.05
CA PHE A 24 17.84 7.00 22.46
C PHE A 24 17.61 8.16 21.49
N THR A 25 16.35 8.59 21.29
CA THR A 25 15.99 9.61 20.30
C THR A 25 15.47 10.87 20.96
N THR A 26 15.92 12.04 20.50
CA THR A 26 15.52 13.35 21.03
C THR A 26 14.30 13.95 20.32
N LYS A 27 13.89 13.39 19.17
CA LYS A 27 12.76 13.85 18.37
C LYS A 27 11.43 13.53 19.07
N LYS A 28 10.75 14.57 19.55
CA LYS A 28 9.41 14.48 20.15
C LYS A 28 8.32 14.32 19.10
N ILE A 29 7.18 13.77 19.52
CA ILE A 29 5.97 13.69 18.70
C ILE A 29 5.53 15.11 18.31
N SER A 30 5.17 15.30 17.04
CA SER A 30 4.65 16.57 16.53
C SER A 30 3.49 16.37 15.56
N LEU A 31 2.78 17.45 15.24
CA LEU A 31 1.71 17.42 14.22
C LEU A 31 2.20 16.98 12.83
N GLN A 32 3.49 17.14 12.53
CA GLN A 32 4.07 16.67 11.27
C GLN A 32 4.05 15.13 11.17
N ASP A 33 4.04 14.43 12.31
CA ASP A 33 3.98 12.96 12.35
C ASP A 33 2.59 12.42 11.97
N PHE A 34 1.53 13.24 12.07
CA PHE A 34 0.15 12.77 11.88
C PHE A 34 -0.09 12.17 10.49
N THR A 35 0.36 12.87 9.43
CA THR A 35 0.14 12.41 8.05
C THR A 35 0.87 11.09 7.79
N GLY A 36 2.11 10.97 8.25
CA GLY A 36 2.86 9.73 8.16
C GLY A 36 2.22 8.59 8.96
N SER A 37 1.68 8.90 10.14
CA SER A 37 1.03 7.91 11.01
C SER A 37 -0.27 7.38 10.43
N ALA A 38 -1.11 8.28 9.91
CA ALA A 38 -2.33 7.89 9.22
C ALA A 38 -2.04 7.07 7.96
N ALA A 39 -1.00 7.45 7.20
CA ALA A 39 -0.55 6.71 6.03
C ALA A 39 -0.01 5.32 6.41
N LEU A 40 0.87 5.21 7.40
CA LEU A 40 1.40 3.92 7.85
C LEU A 40 0.27 3.01 8.35
N PHE A 41 -0.66 3.56 9.13
CA PHE A 41 -1.83 2.84 9.59
C PHE A 41 -2.68 2.34 8.42
N GLY A 42 -3.06 3.23 7.48
CA GLY A 42 -3.83 2.89 6.29
C GLY A 42 -3.14 1.84 5.40
N MET A 43 -1.81 1.92 5.27
CA MET A 43 -1.01 0.94 4.53
C MET A 43 -1.14 -0.46 5.14
N TYR A 44 -1.00 -0.59 6.47
CA TYR A 44 -1.18 -1.87 7.16
C TYR A 44 -2.63 -2.36 7.09
N ILE A 45 -3.63 -1.51 7.33
CA ILE A 45 -5.03 -1.90 7.12
C ILE A 45 -5.25 -2.45 5.72
N GLY A 46 -4.73 -1.77 4.70
CA GLY A 46 -4.85 -2.23 3.32
C GLY A 46 -4.14 -3.56 3.06
N TYR A 47 -2.97 -3.77 3.67
CA TYR A 47 -2.27 -5.05 3.61
C TYR A 47 -3.08 -6.18 4.28
N TYR A 48 -3.70 -5.94 5.43
CA TYR A 48 -4.51 -6.97 6.08
C TYR A 48 -5.79 -7.30 5.30
N LEU A 49 -6.40 -6.32 4.62
CA LEU A 49 -7.56 -6.55 3.75
C LEU A 49 -7.22 -7.36 2.49
N THR A 50 -6.03 -7.18 1.93
CA THR A 50 -5.58 -7.87 0.71
C THR A 50 -4.85 -9.18 0.99
N LYS A 51 -4.12 -9.23 2.11
CA LYS A 51 -3.19 -10.29 2.53
C LYS A 51 -2.04 -10.53 1.54
N GLU A 52 -1.79 -9.59 0.64
CA GLU A 52 -0.86 -9.77 -0.49
C GLU A 52 -0.05 -8.48 -0.74
N LEU A 53 1.28 -8.61 -0.84
CA LEU A 53 2.17 -7.45 -1.05
C LEU A 53 2.30 -7.04 -2.51
N TRP A 54 1.95 -7.91 -3.46
CA TRP A 54 2.11 -7.63 -4.89
C TRP A 54 1.26 -6.45 -5.36
N HIS A 55 0.23 -6.04 -4.62
CA HIS A 55 -0.53 -4.81 -4.90
C HIS A 55 0.33 -3.54 -4.95
N PHE A 56 1.51 -3.53 -4.31
CA PHE A 56 2.48 -2.43 -4.43
C PHE A 56 3.15 -2.35 -5.80
N ALA A 57 3.03 -3.38 -6.65
CA ALA A 57 3.45 -3.32 -8.05
C ALA A 57 2.70 -2.23 -8.83
N TYR A 58 1.49 -1.87 -8.39
CA TYR A 58 0.68 -0.80 -9.00
C TYR A 58 1.07 0.61 -8.54
N LEU A 59 1.92 0.74 -7.51
CA LEU A 59 2.29 2.04 -6.93
C LEU A 59 2.79 3.04 -7.98
N PRO A 60 3.63 2.66 -8.95
CA PRO A 60 4.10 3.61 -9.96
C PRO A 60 2.94 4.08 -10.83
N TRP A 61 2.01 3.20 -11.22
CA TRP A 61 0.83 3.59 -11.98
C TRP A 61 -0.07 4.54 -11.19
N TRP A 62 -0.28 4.31 -9.89
CA TRP A 62 -1.01 5.21 -9.01
C TRP A 62 -0.36 6.59 -8.92
N VAL A 63 0.96 6.63 -8.73
CA VAL A 63 1.75 7.87 -8.73
C VAL A 63 1.62 8.61 -10.06
N VAL A 64 1.76 7.89 -11.19
CA VAL A 64 1.63 8.46 -12.54
C VAL A 64 0.25 9.08 -12.74
N THR A 65 -0.79 8.41 -12.25
CA THR A 65 -2.18 8.77 -12.54
C THR A 65 -2.67 9.91 -11.65
N ILE A 66 -2.29 9.94 -10.38
CA ILE A 66 -2.72 10.97 -9.41
C ILE A 66 -1.77 12.16 -9.38
N CYS A 67 -0.47 11.94 -9.20
CA CYS A 67 0.50 13.05 -9.19
C CYS A 67 0.73 13.59 -10.61
N GLY A 68 0.35 12.82 -11.63
CA GLY A 68 0.30 13.25 -13.02
C GLY A 68 1.66 13.21 -13.69
N PHE A 69 1.73 12.62 -14.89
CA PHE A 69 2.83 12.87 -15.82
C PHE A 69 2.34 13.58 -17.06
N ARG A 70 3.20 14.46 -17.60
CA ARG A 70 2.99 15.02 -18.93
C ARG A 70 3.21 13.91 -19.97
N LYS A 71 2.27 13.77 -20.91
CA LYS A 71 2.40 13.01 -22.18
C LYS A 71 2.40 11.46 -22.13
N GLN A 72 2.07 10.81 -21.02
CA GLN A 72 2.00 9.33 -20.93
C GLN A 72 0.56 8.78 -20.93
N LYS A 73 -0.29 9.31 -21.81
CA LYS A 73 -1.72 8.92 -21.92
C LYS A 73 -1.90 7.43 -22.14
N THR A 74 -1.08 6.84 -23.01
CA THR A 74 -1.14 5.41 -23.36
C THR A 74 -0.81 4.54 -22.15
N PHE A 75 0.26 4.83 -21.41
CA PHE A 75 0.62 4.10 -20.19
C PHE A 75 -0.49 4.18 -19.13
N ILE A 76 -1.04 5.39 -18.90
CA ILE A 76 -2.13 5.59 -17.93
C ILE A 76 -3.37 4.79 -18.34
N SER A 77 -3.78 4.88 -19.61
CA SER A 77 -4.97 4.21 -20.11
C SER A 77 -4.83 2.68 -20.09
N LEU A 78 -3.72 2.13 -20.58
CA LEU A 78 -3.50 0.68 -20.58
C LEU A 78 -3.39 0.13 -19.16
N GLY A 79 -2.70 0.84 -18.26
CA GLY A 79 -2.65 0.47 -16.85
C GLY A 79 -4.01 0.56 -16.15
N GLY A 80 -4.86 1.51 -16.53
CA GLY A 80 -6.24 1.59 -16.04
C GLY A 80 -7.10 0.42 -16.49
N VAL A 81 -7.00 0.01 -17.76
CA VAL A 81 -7.69 -1.18 -18.28
C VAL A 81 -7.21 -2.44 -17.55
N LEU A 82 -5.90 -2.60 -17.38
CA LEU A 82 -5.34 -3.74 -16.66
C LEU A 82 -5.77 -3.76 -15.19
N LEU A 83 -5.70 -2.62 -14.49
CA LEU A 83 -6.16 -2.51 -13.11
C LEU A 83 -7.66 -2.84 -13.00
N GLY A 84 -8.48 -2.33 -13.92
CA GLY A 84 -9.90 -2.63 -13.96
C GLY A 84 -10.18 -4.12 -14.15
N PHE A 85 -9.46 -4.79 -15.04
CA PHE A 85 -9.56 -6.24 -15.23
C PHE A 85 -9.15 -7.02 -13.97
N ILE A 86 -8.06 -6.62 -13.33
CA ILE A 86 -7.57 -7.32 -12.12
C ILE A 86 -8.53 -7.11 -10.95
N LEU A 87 -8.95 -5.86 -10.69
CA LEU A 87 -9.91 -5.57 -9.62
C LEU A 87 -11.30 -6.18 -9.89
N HIS A 88 -11.67 -6.42 -11.15
CA HIS A 88 -12.91 -7.12 -11.48
C HIS A 88 -12.99 -8.54 -10.88
N CYS A 89 -11.85 -9.19 -10.71
CA CYS A 89 -11.74 -10.55 -10.18
C CYS A 89 -11.68 -10.62 -8.65
N PHE A 90 -11.68 -9.47 -7.96
CA PHE A 90 -11.55 -9.40 -6.50
C PHE A 90 -12.83 -8.90 -5.83
N ASP A 91 -12.96 -9.25 -4.54
CA ASP A 91 -14.04 -8.75 -3.68
C ASP A 91 -13.78 -7.30 -3.22
N TRP A 92 -14.84 -6.63 -2.75
CA TRP A 92 -14.79 -5.25 -2.27
C TRP A 92 -13.70 -5.01 -1.21
N LYS A 93 -13.48 -5.97 -0.30
CA LYS A 93 -12.45 -5.87 0.76
C LYS A 93 -11.06 -5.70 0.15
N ILE A 94 -10.72 -6.54 -0.83
CA ILE A 94 -9.42 -6.52 -1.51
C ILE A 94 -9.30 -5.24 -2.35
N LYS A 95 -10.37 -4.77 -2.99
CA LYS A 95 -10.38 -3.50 -3.73
C LYS A 95 -10.05 -2.31 -2.84
N ILE A 96 -10.69 -2.22 -1.67
CA ILE A 96 -10.40 -1.17 -0.68
C ILE A 96 -8.96 -1.30 -0.19
N GLY A 97 -8.52 -2.52 0.15
CA GLY A 97 -7.17 -2.73 0.63
C GLY A 97 -6.09 -2.35 -0.40
N HIS A 98 -6.30 -2.69 -1.67
CA HIS A 98 -5.44 -2.27 -2.78
C HIS A 98 -5.29 -0.75 -2.85
N CYS A 99 -6.42 -0.03 -2.75
CA CYS A 99 -6.43 1.43 -2.78
C CYS A 99 -5.71 2.02 -1.56
N LEU A 100 -6.00 1.51 -0.36
CA LEU A 100 -5.37 1.95 0.88
C LEU A 100 -3.86 1.76 0.85
N MET A 101 -3.36 0.60 0.40
CA MET A 101 -1.92 0.34 0.29
C MET A 101 -1.23 1.36 -0.63
N ASN A 102 -1.78 1.57 -1.83
CA ASN A 102 -1.15 2.43 -2.82
C ASN A 102 -1.26 3.92 -2.47
N ILE A 103 -2.45 4.40 -2.10
CA ILE A 103 -2.67 5.82 -1.73
C ILE A 103 -1.86 6.17 -0.48
N SER A 104 -1.91 5.32 0.55
CA SER A 104 -1.20 5.60 1.79
C SER A 104 0.30 5.65 1.56
N ARG A 105 0.85 4.80 0.69
CA ARG A 105 2.28 4.81 0.38
C ARG A 105 2.73 6.00 -0.46
N MET A 106 1.80 6.67 -1.15
CA MET A 106 2.09 7.93 -1.83
C MET A 106 2.23 9.11 -0.87
N LEU A 107 1.73 8.99 0.37
CA LEU A 107 1.96 9.98 1.42
C LEU A 107 3.35 9.76 2.02
N LYS A 108 4.05 10.85 2.32
CA LYS A 108 5.43 10.76 2.85
C LYS A 108 5.45 10.12 4.24
N LEU A 109 6.15 9.00 4.37
CA LEU A 109 6.36 8.28 5.64
C LEU A 109 7.69 8.65 6.32
N ASP A 110 8.61 9.31 5.61
CA ASP A 110 10.01 9.51 6.03
C ASP A 110 10.21 10.53 7.19
N GLN A 111 9.14 11.15 7.67
CA GLN A 111 9.21 12.25 8.65
C GLN A 111 8.68 11.88 10.03
N GLN A 112 8.39 10.61 10.31
CA GLN A 112 7.82 10.21 11.59
C GLN A 112 8.85 10.20 12.72
N SER A 113 8.42 10.48 13.95
CA SER A 113 9.20 10.23 15.16
C SER A 113 9.10 8.76 15.58
N ILE A 114 10.12 8.22 16.24
CA ILE A 114 10.09 6.82 16.73
C ILE A 114 8.91 6.57 17.66
N ALA A 115 8.59 7.54 18.54
CA ALA A 115 7.42 7.49 19.38
C ALA A 115 6.11 7.38 18.56
N SER A 116 5.97 8.12 17.46
CA SER A 116 4.78 8.01 16.59
C SER A 116 4.69 6.65 15.89
N LEU A 117 5.82 6.06 15.47
CA LEU A 117 5.86 4.70 14.91
C LEU A 117 5.41 3.66 15.95
N ALA A 118 5.91 3.77 17.20
CA ALA A 118 5.47 2.91 18.29
C ALA A 118 3.97 3.01 18.53
N LEU A 119 3.39 4.23 18.53
CA LEU A 119 1.95 4.43 18.72
C LEU A 119 1.12 3.86 17.57
N VAL A 120 1.58 3.97 16.32
CA VAL A 120 0.89 3.39 15.16
C VAL A 120 0.86 1.88 15.27
N HIS A 121 2.00 1.24 15.53
CA HIS A 121 2.07 -0.21 15.71
C HIS A 121 1.26 -0.66 16.94
N LEU A 122 1.26 0.09 18.04
CA LEU A 122 0.41 -0.21 19.19
C LEU A 122 -1.07 -0.20 18.80
N SER A 123 -1.50 0.83 18.09
CA SER A 123 -2.89 0.97 17.63
C SER A 123 -3.29 -0.17 16.69
N LEU A 124 -2.42 -0.53 15.76
CA LEU A 124 -2.64 -1.66 14.85
C LEU A 124 -2.71 -3.00 15.61
N SER A 125 -1.85 -3.18 16.63
CA SER A 125 -1.88 -4.39 17.46
C SER A 125 -3.21 -4.54 18.18
N ILE A 126 -3.75 -3.45 18.72
CA ILE A 126 -5.05 -3.42 19.40
C ILE A 126 -6.16 -3.74 18.42
N VAL A 127 -6.20 -3.05 17.28
CA VAL A 127 -7.23 -3.24 16.25
C VAL A 127 -7.24 -4.70 15.76
N PHE A 128 -6.08 -5.25 15.41
CA PHE A 128 -6.01 -6.59 14.86
C PHE A 128 -6.21 -7.69 15.89
N TYR A 129 -5.86 -7.45 17.15
CA TYR A 129 -6.17 -8.37 18.24
C TYR A 129 -7.67 -8.62 18.37
N PHE A 130 -8.50 -7.57 18.25
CA PHE A 130 -9.95 -7.70 18.34
C PHE A 130 -10.61 -8.30 17.08
N THR A 131 -10.00 -8.14 15.91
CA THR A 131 -10.57 -8.71 14.67
C THR A 131 -10.46 -10.23 14.57
N GLN A 132 -9.54 -10.87 15.30
CA GLN A 132 -9.27 -12.34 15.32
C GLN A 132 -8.99 -13.03 13.96
N ASP A 133 -9.23 -12.37 12.83
CA ASP A 133 -9.11 -12.88 11.46
C ASP A 133 -7.66 -13.12 10.99
N TYR A 134 -6.68 -12.65 11.77
CA TYR A 134 -5.27 -12.61 11.38
C TYR A 134 -4.40 -13.26 12.45
N SER A 135 -4.47 -14.59 12.54
CA SER A 135 -3.57 -15.38 13.38
C SER A 135 -2.67 -16.27 12.52
N THR A 136 -1.36 -16.11 12.71
CA THR A 136 -0.36 -17.08 12.24
C THR A 136 -0.08 -18.03 13.40
N LYS A 137 0.08 -19.32 13.10
CA LYS A 137 0.51 -20.31 14.11
C LYS A 137 2.01 -20.20 14.43
N SER A 138 2.74 -19.36 13.71
CA SER A 138 4.19 -19.35 13.71
C SER A 138 4.76 -18.04 14.23
N TRP A 139 5.22 -18.08 15.49
CA TRP A 139 5.79 -16.93 16.19
C TRP A 139 7.03 -16.34 15.48
N TYR A 140 7.79 -17.16 14.76
CA TYR A 140 9.01 -16.68 14.08
C TYR A 140 8.66 -15.73 12.91
N ILE A 141 7.53 -15.93 12.23
CA ILE A 141 7.07 -15.06 11.14
C ILE A 141 6.75 -13.68 11.70
N ASP A 142 6.07 -13.62 12.85
CA ASP A 142 5.73 -12.37 13.53
C ASP A 142 6.98 -11.64 14.04
N MET A 143 7.97 -12.37 14.55
CA MET A 143 9.26 -11.79 14.93
C MET A 143 10.01 -11.23 13.74
N LEU A 144 10.17 -11.98 12.66
CA LEU A 144 10.86 -11.50 11.46
C LEU A 144 10.14 -10.29 10.84
N ALA A 145 8.81 -10.31 10.78
CA ALA A 145 8.02 -9.19 10.26
C ALA A 145 8.14 -7.95 11.17
N GLY A 146 8.08 -8.13 12.49
CA GLY A 146 8.27 -7.05 13.46
C GLY A 146 9.67 -6.41 13.36
N PHE A 147 10.73 -7.23 13.27
CA PHE A 147 12.09 -6.73 13.04
C PHE A 147 12.23 -6.05 11.68
N SER A 148 11.63 -6.61 10.62
CA SER A 148 11.64 -6.00 9.29
C SER A 148 11.01 -4.62 9.30
N ALA A 149 9.89 -4.42 10.02
CA ALA A 149 9.25 -3.11 10.13
C ALA A 149 10.17 -2.07 10.81
N VAL A 150 10.91 -2.48 11.84
CA VAL A 150 11.87 -1.61 12.54
C VAL A 150 13.05 -1.25 11.63
N ILE A 151 13.65 -2.25 10.99
CA ILE A 151 14.79 -2.06 10.07
C ILE A 151 14.37 -1.12 8.94
N ALA A 152 13.21 -1.35 8.34
CA ALA A 152 12.71 -0.54 7.24
C ALA A 152 12.52 0.93 7.65
N ALA A 153 11.97 1.19 8.85
CA ALA A 153 11.84 2.53 9.38
C ALA A 153 13.19 3.22 9.71
N CYS A 154 14.22 2.47 10.10
CA CYS A 154 15.51 3.04 10.49
C CYS A 154 16.51 3.26 9.34
N PHE A 155 16.48 2.43 8.29
CA PHE A 155 17.52 2.42 7.25
C PHE A 155 17.13 3.16 5.96
N GLY A 156 15.94 3.73 5.90
CA GLY A 156 15.43 4.42 4.71
C GLY A 156 15.02 3.43 3.62
N GLU A 157 13.75 3.43 3.28
CA GLU A 157 13.19 2.45 2.35
C GLU A 157 13.31 2.95 0.91
N ASN A 158 13.82 2.11 0.00
CA ASN A 158 13.67 2.38 -1.44
C ASN A 158 12.38 1.73 -1.96
N ILE A 159 11.27 2.44 -1.76
CA ILE A 159 9.95 1.96 -2.18
C ILE A 159 9.85 1.67 -3.68
N SER A 160 10.62 2.39 -4.50
CA SER A 160 10.68 2.15 -5.94
C SER A 160 11.20 0.75 -6.25
N TRP A 161 12.30 0.34 -5.61
CA TRP A 161 12.85 -1.01 -5.77
C TRP A 161 11.89 -2.06 -5.23
N PHE A 162 11.29 -1.81 -4.07
CA PHE A 162 10.30 -2.72 -3.50
C PHE A 162 9.13 -2.95 -4.47
N SER A 163 8.57 -1.87 -5.04
CA SER A 163 7.49 -1.94 -6.02
C SER A 163 7.89 -2.71 -7.29
N ILE A 164 9.12 -2.54 -7.78
CA ILE A 164 9.63 -3.30 -8.94
C ILE A 164 9.74 -4.78 -8.61
N VAL A 165 10.29 -5.14 -7.45
CA VAL A 165 10.42 -6.55 -7.03
C VAL A 165 9.04 -7.21 -6.96
N MET A 166 8.02 -6.47 -6.49
CA MET A 166 6.64 -6.96 -6.44
C MET A 166 6.02 -7.26 -7.82
N LEU A 167 6.58 -6.78 -8.94
CA LEU A 167 6.11 -7.16 -10.29
C LEU A 167 6.36 -8.64 -10.60
N PHE A 168 7.34 -9.25 -9.94
CA PHE A 168 7.79 -10.61 -10.21
C PHE A 168 7.29 -11.64 -9.19
N THR A 169 6.47 -11.20 -8.22
CA THR A 169 5.99 -12.08 -7.15
C THR A 169 4.67 -12.79 -7.48
N GLU A 170 3.89 -12.27 -8.42
CA GLU A 170 2.58 -12.83 -8.80
C GLU A 170 2.35 -12.70 -10.32
N PRO A 171 1.83 -13.74 -11.00
CA PRO A 171 1.47 -13.67 -12.43
C PRO A 171 0.53 -12.52 -12.79
N LEU A 172 -0.40 -12.14 -11.90
CA LEU A 172 -1.27 -10.97 -12.10
C LEU A 172 -0.48 -9.66 -12.14
N ALA A 173 0.57 -9.54 -11.33
CA ALA A 173 1.47 -8.40 -11.35
C ALA A 173 2.39 -8.40 -12.60
N MET A 174 2.59 -9.54 -13.25
CA MET A 174 3.39 -9.63 -14.48
C MET A 174 2.77 -8.85 -15.65
N GLY A 175 1.44 -8.70 -15.70
CA GLY A 175 0.78 -7.82 -16.66
C GLY A 175 1.26 -6.37 -16.59
N LEU A 176 1.60 -5.90 -15.38
CA LEU A 176 2.21 -4.58 -15.19
C LEU A 176 3.67 -4.55 -15.66
N ALA A 177 4.41 -5.65 -15.56
CA ALA A 177 5.79 -5.71 -16.04
C ALA A 177 5.86 -5.35 -17.54
N PHE A 178 4.89 -5.79 -18.34
CA PHE A 178 4.75 -5.36 -19.74
C PHE A 178 4.50 -3.85 -19.86
N LEU A 179 3.63 -3.27 -19.03
CA LEU A 179 3.39 -1.82 -19.04
C LEU A 179 4.64 -1.03 -18.68
N HIS A 180 5.41 -1.51 -17.71
CA HIS A 180 6.70 -0.94 -17.34
C HIS A 180 7.73 -1.05 -18.46
N ALA A 181 7.76 -2.17 -19.19
CA ALA A 181 8.63 -2.34 -20.34
C ALA A 181 8.29 -1.40 -21.51
N LEU A 182 7.00 -1.06 -21.70
CA LEU A 182 6.54 -0.14 -22.76
C LEU A 182 6.96 1.32 -22.55
N SER A 183 7.35 1.71 -21.34
CA SER A 183 7.82 3.07 -21.04
C SER A 183 9.13 3.02 -20.26
N PRO A 184 10.29 2.80 -20.91
CA PRO A 184 11.57 2.57 -20.22
C PRO A 184 12.00 3.71 -19.27
N PHE A 185 11.50 4.92 -19.51
CA PHE A 185 11.77 6.11 -18.68
C PHE A 185 10.79 6.28 -17.50
N TRP A 186 9.88 5.33 -17.26
CA TRP A 186 8.88 5.39 -16.18
C TRP A 186 9.53 5.62 -14.81
N TYR A 187 10.73 5.06 -14.60
CA TYR A 187 11.48 5.19 -13.35
C TYR A 187 12.00 6.62 -13.13
N ASP A 188 12.60 7.23 -14.17
CA ASP A 188 13.05 8.62 -14.11
C ASP A 188 11.88 9.56 -13.86
N TYR A 189 10.73 9.26 -14.46
CA TYR A 189 9.49 9.95 -14.21
C TYR A 189 9.06 9.80 -12.74
N TYR A 190 8.93 8.56 -12.24
CA TYR A 190 8.58 8.26 -10.85
C TYR A 190 9.46 9.00 -9.85
N LYS A 191 10.78 8.97 -10.04
CA LYS A 191 11.77 9.63 -9.18
C LYS A 191 11.67 11.15 -9.22
N ASN A 192 11.49 11.75 -10.40
CA ASN A 192 11.51 13.20 -10.58
C ASN A 192 10.20 13.89 -10.17
N ASN A 193 9.12 13.14 -9.96
CA ASN A 193 7.82 13.76 -9.74
C ASN A 193 7.54 14.26 -8.32
N HIS A 194 8.40 13.97 -7.33
CA HIS A 194 8.30 14.48 -5.94
C HIS A 194 6.88 14.45 -5.31
N PHE A 195 5.98 13.60 -5.81
CA PHE A 195 4.54 13.57 -5.52
C PHE A 195 3.79 14.91 -5.76
N ARG A 196 4.30 15.80 -6.62
CA ARG A 196 3.63 17.08 -6.93
C ARG A 196 2.60 16.89 -8.03
N MET A 197 1.34 17.25 -7.76
CA MET A 197 0.28 17.24 -8.77
C MET A 197 0.63 18.15 -9.97
N VAL A 198 0.55 17.60 -11.18
CA VAL A 198 0.65 18.37 -12.41
C VAL A 198 -0.62 19.21 -12.60
N LYS A 199 -0.47 20.54 -12.70
CA LYS A 199 -1.58 21.46 -13.00
C LYS A 199 -2.31 21.01 -14.28
N TYR A 200 -3.64 20.94 -14.22
CA TYR A 200 -4.55 20.54 -15.31
C TYR A 200 -4.48 19.05 -15.74
N ALA A 201 -3.87 18.17 -14.95
CA ALA A 201 -3.97 16.73 -15.16
C ALA A 201 -5.24 16.18 -14.46
N PHE A 202 -6.17 15.64 -15.25
CA PHE A 202 -7.40 14.98 -14.75
C PHE A 202 -7.30 13.46 -14.77
N TYR A 203 -6.09 12.90 -14.84
CA TYR A 203 -5.91 11.45 -14.95
C TYR A 203 -6.34 10.70 -13.68
N PHE A 204 -6.40 11.37 -12.52
CA PHE A 204 -6.99 10.82 -11.29
C PHE A 204 -8.44 10.35 -11.48
N VAL A 205 -9.15 10.80 -12.52
CA VAL A 205 -10.49 10.33 -12.89
C VAL A 205 -10.48 8.85 -13.27
N TYR A 206 -9.40 8.31 -13.83
CA TYR A 206 -9.31 6.88 -14.21
C TYR A 206 -9.56 5.93 -13.03
N PRO A 207 -8.79 5.97 -11.92
CA PRO A 207 -9.03 5.08 -10.79
C PRO A 207 -10.40 5.30 -10.17
N ILE A 208 -10.90 6.54 -10.12
CA ILE A 208 -12.26 6.84 -9.62
C ILE A 208 -13.31 6.16 -10.49
N CYS A 209 -13.26 6.32 -11.81
CA CYS A 209 -14.21 5.69 -12.73
C CYS A 209 -14.17 4.16 -12.66
N ILE A 210 -12.98 3.57 -12.52
CA ILE A 210 -12.83 2.11 -12.35
C ILE A 210 -13.54 1.66 -11.08
N LEU A 211 -13.29 2.32 -9.94
CA LEU A 211 -13.92 1.96 -8.67
C LEU A 211 -15.44 2.14 -8.70
N ILE A 212 -15.93 3.24 -9.27
CA ILE A 212 -17.37 3.50 -9.43
C ILE A 212 -18.02 2.41 -10.31
N ALA A 213 -17.42 2.09 -11.46
CA ALA A 213 -17.96 1.07 -12.36
C ALA A 213 -18.00 -0.32 -11.69
N LEU A 214 -16.97 -0.66 -10.91
CA LEU A 214 -16.93 -1.92 -10.17
C LEU A 214 -17.94 -1.95 -9.02
N TRP A 215 -18.15 -0.83 -8.32
CA TRP A 215 -19.16 -0.73 -7.27
C TRP A 215 -20.59 -0.87 -7.83
N PHE A 216 -20.92 -0.18 -8.93
CA PHE A 216 -22.23 -0.33 -9.58
C PHE A 216 -22.48 -1.77 -10.02
N ARG A 217 -21.46 -2.49 -10.50
CA ARG A 217 -21.58 -3.92 -10.84
C ARG A 217 -21.93 -4.75 -9.61
N GLU A 218 -21.25 -4.54 -8.48
CA GLU A 218 -21.51 -5.28 -7.24
C GLU A 218 -22.95 -5.06 -6.77
N GLU A 219 -23.41 -3.81 -6.74
CA GLU A 219 -24.81 -3.45 -6.42
C GLU A 219 -25.80 -4.14 -7.36
N LEU A 220 -25.55 -4.13 -8.67
CA LEU A 220 -26.42 -4.83 -9.63
C LEU A 220 -26.42 -6.34 -9.44
N THR A 221 -25.29 -6.92 -9.03
CA THR A 221 -25.18 -8.37 -8.79
C THR A 221 -25.90 -8.76 -7.50
N TYR A 222 -25.82 -7.91 -6.47
CA TYR A 222 -26.56 -8.04 -5.22
C TYR A 222 -28.07 -7.92 -5.43
N ILE A 223 -28.54 -6.89 -6.16
CA ILE A 223 -29.96 -6.70 -6.51
C ILE A 223 -30.50 -7.89 -7.31
N ARG A 224 -29.68 -8.52 -8.15
CA ARG A 224 -30.06 -9.71 -8.93
C ARG A 224 -30.02 -11.01 -8.11
N GLY A 225 -29.66 -10.97 -6.82
CA GLY A 225 -29.61 -12.14 -5.94
C GLY A 225 -28.50 -13.13 -6.27
N HIS A 226 -27.44 -12.69 -6.97
CA HIS A 226 -26.31 -13.54 -7.37
C HIS A 226 -25.14 -13.48 -6.37
N LEU A 227 -25.20 -12.58 -5.38
CA LEU A 227 -24.31 -12.53 -4.23
C LEU A 227 -25.18 -12.64 -2.96
N PRO A 228 -24.73 -13.36 -1.91
CA PRO A 228 -25.42 -13.37 -0.62
C PRO A 228 -25.48 -11.98 0.03
#